data_AF-A0A3D4ZGG5-F1
#
_entry.id   AF-A0A3D4ZGG5-F1
#
_cell.length_a   1.000
_cell.length_b   1.000
_cell.length_c   1.000
_cell.angle_alpha   90.00
_cell.angle_beta   90.00
_cell.angle_gamma   90.00
#
_symmetry.space_group_name_H-M   'P 1'
#
loop_
_entity.id
_entity.type
_entity.pdbx_description
1 polymer ?
#
loop_
_entity_poly.entity_id
_entity_poly.type
_entity_poly.pdbx_seq_one_letter_code
_entity_poly.pdbx_strand_id
1 'polypeptide(L)'
;AVLIGAGHLGSALARYEGFESYGLKIVAAFDIDQQKWGAKLGDVPVYPLSHLQQYLEENHVNIGVIAVPAVQAQEVAEKLVACGILAIWNFAPKDLKLPPRVVVQRTDLATSFAVLSAKVKRKMAKEDLLEEDDEW
;
A
#
# COMPACT_ATOMS: atom_id res chain seq x y z
N ALA A 1 -4.47 -7.15 8.63
CA ALA A 1 -4.10 -5.75 8.37
C ALA A 1 -5.36 -4.90 8.22
N VAL A 2 -5.31 -3.61 8.53
CA VAL A 2 -6.34 -2.62 8.18
C VAL A 2 -5.85 -1.77 7.01
N LEU A 3 -6.76 -1.33 6.15
CA LEU A 3 -6.46 -0.48 5.01
C LEU A 3 -7.03 0.93 5.22
N ILE A 4 -6.23 1.97 5.02
CA ILE A 4 -6.68 3.37 5.03
C ILE A 4 -6.66 3.92 3.61
N GLY A 5 -7.81 4.36 3.13
CA GLY A 5 -8.04 4.80 1.76
C GLY A 5 -8.68 3.72 0.90
N ALA A 6 -10.00 3.77 0.73
CA ALA A 6 -10.81 2.90 -0.12
C ALA A 6 -10.98 3.48 -1.54
N GLY A 7 -9.90 4.06 -2.08
CA GLY A 7 -9.83 4.50 -3.48
C GLY A 7 -9.54 3.34 -4.43
N HIS A 8 -9.14 3.63 -5.67
CA HIS A 8 -8.84 2.60 -6.68
C HIS A 8 -7.75 1.61 -6.21
N LEU A 9 -6.60 2.12 -5.74
CA LEU A 9 -5.50 1.27 -5.28
C LEU A 9 -5.88 0.46 -4.04
N GLY A 10 -6.48 1.11 -3.03
CA GLY A 10 -6.93 0.42 -1.83
C GLY A 10 -7.96 -0.68 -2.13
N SER A 11 -8.89 -0.42 -3.05
CA SER A 11 -9.86 -1.41 -3.51
C SER A 11 -9.21 -2.60 -4.20
N ALA A 12 -8.17 -2.36 -5.02
CA ALA A 12 -7.41 -3.42 -5.67
C ALA A 12 -6.66 -4.28 -4.64
N LEU A 13 -6.00 -3.64 -3.65
CA LEU A 13 -5.30 -4.34 -2.58
C LEU A 13 -6.27 -5.18 -1.72
N ALA A 14 -7.42 -4.63 -1.35
CA ALA A 14 -8.42 -5.35 -0.55
C ALA A 14 -8.97 -6.62 -1.22
N ARG A 15 -8.97 -6.64 -2.57
CA ARG A 15 -9.47 -7.77 -3.37
C ARG A 15 -8.37 -8.73 -3.83
N TYR A 16 -7.11 -8.49 -3.45
CA TYR A 16 -6.01 -9.30 -3.93
C TYR A 16 -5.86 -10.59 -3.10
N GLU A 17 -6.32 -11.70 -3.67
CA GLU A 17 -6.30 -13.03 -3.04
C GLU A 17 -4.88 -13.58 -2.80
N GLY A 18 -3.88 -13.08 -3.54
CA GLY A 18 -2.50 -13.55 -3.41
C GLY A 18 -1.90 -13.34 -2.02
N PHE A 19 -2.45 -12.45 -1.20
CA PHE A 19 -2.00 -12.26 0.19
C PHE A 19 -2.30 -13.48 1.08
N GLU A 20 -3.38 -14.21 0.81
CA GLU A 20 -3.77 -15.36 1.64
C GLU A 20 -2.73 -16.48 1.58
N SER A 21 -2.02 -16.63 0.46
CA SER A 21 -0.92 -17.59 0.31
C SER A 21 0.26 -17.32 1.27
N TYR A 22 0.36 -16.10 1.81
CA TYR A 22 1.33 -15.70 2.83
C TYR A 22 0.73 -15.61 4.24
N GLY A 23 -0.51 -16.09 4.43
CA GLY A 23 -1.24 -15.94 5.70
C GLY A 23 -1.62 -14.50 6.02
N LEU A 24 -1.64 -13.61 5.02
CA LEU A 24 -1.95 -12.20 5.18
C LEU A 24 -3.38 -11.92 4.69
N LYS A 25 -4.11 -11.11 5.46
CA LYS A 25 -5.46 -10.66 5.10
C LYS A 25 -5.68 -9.20 5.47
N ILE A 26 -6.33 -8.45 4.59
CA ILE A 26 -6.92 -7.15 4.93
C ILE A 26 -8.32 -7.42 5.50
N VAL A 27 -8.55 -7.05 6.75
CA VAL A 27 -9.78 -7.43 7.48
C VAL A 27 -10.81 -6.30 7.55
N ALA A 28 -10.37 -5.06 7.38
CA ALA A 28 -11.21 -3.87 7.31
C ALA A 28 -10.53 -2.76 6.52
N ALA A 29 -11.34 -1.90 5.92
CA ALA A 29 -10.91 -0.68 5.26
C ALA A 29 -11.56 0.54 5.92
N PHE A 30 -10.90 1.70 5.83
CA PHE A 30 -11.36 2.95 6.41
C PHE A 30 -11.21 4.09 5.40
N ASP A 31 -12.20 4.96 5.34
CA ASP A 31 -12.19 6.13 4.47
C ASP A 31 -12.93 7.31 5.13
N ILE A 32 -12.62 8.53 4.68
CA ILE A 32 -13.30 9.76 5.13
C ILE A 32 -14.53 10.08 4.27
N ASP A 33 -14.58 9.51 3.07
CA ASP A 33 -15.69 9.70 2.15
C ASP A 33 -16.92 8.91 2.60
N GLN A 34 -17.95 9.64 3.03
CA GLN A 34 -19.20 9.07 3.56
C GLN A 34 -19.91 8.17 2.54
N GLN A 35 -19.72 8.41 1.24
CA GLN A 35 -20.35 7.60 0.20
C GLN A 35 -19.82 6.17 0.17
N LYS A 36 -18.66 5.91 0.77
CA LYS A 36 -18.04 4.58 0.83
C LYS A 36 -18.38 3.81 2.10
N TRP A 37 -18.92 4.46 3.12
CA TRP A 37 -19.18 3.82 4.41
C TRP A 37 -20.25 2.73 4.28
N GLY A 38 -20.01 1.57 4.88
CA GLY A 38 -20.89 0.40 4.76
C GLY A 38 -20.76 -0.37 3.45
N ALA A 39 -19.99 0.13 2.47
CA ALA A 39 -19.64 -0.62 1.28
C ALA A 39 -18.67 -1.77 1.61
N LYS A 40 -18.47 -2.66 0.65
CA LYS A 40 -17.46 -3.71 0.73
C LYS A 40 -16.51 -3.68 -0.46
N LEU A 41 -15.23 -3.87 -0.19
CA LEU A 41 -14.18 -4.05 -1.19
C LEU A 41 -13.91 -5.56 -1.34
N GLY A 42 -14.78 -6.26 -2.07
CA GLY A 42 -14.82 -7.73 -1.99
C GLY A 42 -15.47 -8.14 -0.67
N ASP A 43 -14.76 -8.88 0.18
CA ASP A 43 -15.22 -9.25 1.52
C ASP A 43 -14.82 -8.26 2.62
N VAL A 44 -14.02 -7.24 2.28
CA VAL A 44 -13.49 -6.27 3.25
C VAL A 44 -14.50 -5.15 3.48
N PRO A 45 -15.09 -5.01 4.69
CA PRO A 45 -16.00 -3.91 4.99
C PRO A 45 -15.27 -2.56 5.07
N VAL A 46 -15.96 -1.49 4.64
CA VAL A 46 -15.46 -0.11 4.73
C VAL A 46 -16.16 0.64 5.87
N TYR A 47 -15.37 1.18 6.79
CA TYR A 47 -15.82 1.94 7.95
C TYR A 47 -15.44 3.43 7.86
N PRO A 48 -16.12 4.30 8.63
CA PRO A 48 -15.65 5.66 8.86
C PRO A 48 -14.27 5.66 9.51
N LEU A 49 -13.36 6.54 9.07
CA LEU A 49 -12.03 6.66 9.68
C LEU A 49 -12.08 6.98 11.18
N SER A 50 -13.14 7.65 11.65
CA SER A 50 -13.36 7.92 13.07
C SER A 50 -13.52 6.65 13.93
N HIS A 51 -13.91 5.52 13.34
CA HIS A 51 -14.08 4.23 14.04
C HIS A 51 -12.77 3.45 14.17
N LEU A 52 -11.67 3.94 13.59
CA LEU A 52 -10.39 3.23 13.52
C LEU A 52 -9.89 2.80 14.90
N GLN A 53 -9.90 3.71 15.87
CA GLN A 53 -9.38 3.42 17.22
C GLN A 53 -10.15 2.27 17.88
N GLN A 54 -11.47 2.39 17.95
CA GLN A 54 -12.33 1.36 18.53
C GLN A 54 -12.13 0.00 17.83
N TYR A 55 -12.08 0.00 16.50
CA TYR A 55 -11.88 -1.23 15.73
C TYR A 55 -10.54 -1.91 16.08
N LEU A 56 -9.46 -1.14 16.20
CA LEU A 56 -8.14 -1.68 16.52
C LEU A 56 -8.03 -2.23 17.95
N GLU A 57 -8.73 -1.61 18.90
CA GLU A 57 -8.85 -2.09 20.28
C GLU A 57 -9.55 -3.45 20.34
N GLU A 58 -10.59 -3.66 19.52
CA GLU A 58 -11.40 -4.89 19.50
C GLU A 58 -10.79 -6.04 18.67
N ASN A 59 -10.03 -5.73 17.60
CA ASN A 59 -9.66 -6.72 16.58
C ASN A 59 -8.17 -7.08 16.54
N HIS A 60 -7.34 -6.52 17.44
CA HIS A 60 -5.91 -6.84 17.60
C HIS A 60 -5.12 -6.89 16.28
N VAL A 61 -5.24 -5.85 15.44
CA VAL A 61 -4.52 -5.76 14.18
C VAL A 61 -3.20 -5.02 14.37
N ASN A 62 -2.09 -5.58 13.87
CA ASN A 62 -0.74 -5.00 14.05
C ASN A 62 -0.18 -4.29 12.80
N ILE A 63 -0.86 -4.41 11.65
CA ILE A 63 -0.39 -3.88 10.35
C ILE A 63 -1.42 -2.93 9.77
N GLY A 64 -1.00 -1.71 9.43
CA GLY A 64 -1.75 -0.73 8.66
C GLY A 64 -1.25 -0.62 7.21
N VAL A 65 -2.16 -0.54 6.25
CA VAL A 65 -1.86 -0.25 4.84
C VAL A 65 -2.35 1.16 4.54
N ILE A 66 -1.47 2.01 3.99
CA ILE A 66 -1.79 3.39 3.65
C ILE A 66 -1.85 3.54 2.14
N ALA A 67 -3.05 3.84 1.63
CA ALA A 67 -3.33 4.08 0.21
C ALA A 67 -4.08 5.42 0.01
N VAL A 68 -3.76 6.42 0.84
CA VAL A 68 -4.28 7.81 0.73
C VAL A 68 -3.32 8.71 -0.04
N PRO A 69 -3.74 9.91 -0.48
CA PRO A 69 -2.83 10.87 -1.09
C PRO A 69 -1.72 11.34 -0.12
N ALA A 70 -0.62 11.82 -0.69
CA ALA A 70 0.59 12.18 0.06
C ALA A 70 0.33 13.16 1.22
N VAL A 71 -0.55 14.14 1.00
CA VAL A 71 -0.78 15.18 2.00
C VAL A 71 -1.40 14.63 3.29
N GLN A 72 -2.22 13.58 3.21
CA GLN A 72 -2.84 12.93 4.37
C GLN A 72 -1.99 11.81 5.00
N ALA A 73 -1.00 11.27 4.27
CA ALA A 73 -0.33 10.03 4.66
C ALA A 73 0.37 10.09 6.04
N GLN A 74 0.97 11.22 6.40
CA GLN A 74 1.66 11.39 7.68
C GLN A 74 0.67 11.36 8.86
N GLU A 75 -0.41 12.13 8.77
CA GLU A 75 -1.43 12.19 9.82
C GLU A 75 -2.10 10.83 10.03
N VAL A 76 -2.41 10.12 8.93
CA VAL A 76 -2.94 8.75 8.99
C VAL A 76 -1.95 7.80 9.66
N ALA A 77 -0.66 7.89 9.32
CA ALA A 77 0.37 7.04 9.91
C ALA A 77 0.51 7.29 11.42
N GLU A 78 0.52 8.56 11.85
CA GLU A 78 0.57 8.92 13.27
C GLU A 78 -0.64 8.39 14.03
N LYS A 79 -1.85 8.47 13.46
CA LYS A 79 -3.07 7.89 14.03
C LYS A 79 -2.97 6.38 14.20
N LEU A 80 -2.50 5.67 13.17
CA LEU A 80 -2.28 4.21 13.23
C LEU A 80 -1.30 3.85 14.36
N VAL A 81 -0.18 4.58 14.47
CA VAL A 81 0.83 4.35 15.52
C VAL A 81 0.28 4.66 16.91
N ALA A 82 -0.53 5.70 17.06
CA ALA A 82 -1.19 6.04 18.32
C ALA A 82 -2.16 4.94 18.76
N CYS A 83 -2.78 4.22 17.81
CA CYS A 83 -3.66 3.07 18.07
C CYS A 83 -2.91 1.74 18.24
N GLY A 84 -1.57 1.75 18.33
CA GLY A 84 -0.77 0.55 18.59
C GLY A 84 -0.31 -0.25 17.37
N ILE A 85 -0.50 0.26 16.14
CA ILE A 85 0.04 -0.38 14.94
C ILE A 85 1.57 -0.40 14.99
N LEU A 86 2.14 -1.58 14.71
CA LEU A 86 3.58 -1.84 14.78
C LEU A 86 4.25 -1.80 13.39
N ALA A 87 3.47 -2.02 12.32
CA ALA A 87 3.98 -2.00 10.96
C ALA A 87 3.05 -1.25 10.00
N ILE A 88 3.64 -0.47 9.10
CA ILE A 88 2.93 0.29 8.08
C ILE A 88 3.46 -0.07 6.70
N TRP A 89 2.55 -0.51 5.83
CA TRP A 89 2.81 -0.66 4.40
C TRP A 89 2.29 0.58 3.66
N ASN A 90 3.20 1.42 3.21
CA ASN A 90 2.91 2.75 2.69
C ASN A 90 2.99 2.80 1.15
N PHE A 91 1.85 3.01 0.51
CA PHE A 91 1.77 3.29 -0.93
C PHE A 91 1.67 4.77 -1.27
N ALA A 92 1.55 5.65 -0.27
CA ALA A 92 1.56 7.08 -0.54
C ALA A 92 2.96 7.51 -1.00
N PRO A 93 3.08 8.46 -1.95
CA PRO A 93 4.36 8.96 -2.41
C PRO A 93 4.91 10.00 -1.42
N LYS A 94 5.12 9.57 -0.17
CA LYS A 94 5.62 10.37 0.94
C LYS A 94 6.38 9.49 1.91
N ASP A 95 7.56 9.94 2.31
CA ASP A 95 8.30 9.31 3.40
C ASP A 95 7.67 9.70 4.75
N LEU A 96 7.42 8.69 5.57
CA LEU A 96 6.76 8.85 6.86
C LEU A 96 7.82 9.08 7.95
N LYS A 97 7.61 10.07 8.79
CA LYS A 97 8.45 10.34 9.96
C LYS A 97 7.78 9.73 11.19
N LEU A 98 8.21 8.54 11.58
CA LEU A 98 7.61 7.79 12.69
C LEU A 98 8.68 7.35 13.70
N PRO A 99 8.28 7.01 14.94
CA PRO A 99 9.21 6.49 15.93
C PRO A 99 9.91 5.19 15.46
N PRO A 100 11.15 4.91 15.89
CA PRO A 100 11.92 3.74 15.44
C PRO A 100 11.28 2.37 15.72
N ARG A 101 10.32 2.32 16.66
CA ARG A 101 9.57 1.09 17.00
C ARG A 101 8.61 0.64 15.89
N VAL A 102 8.36 1.47 14.88
CA VAL A 102 7.39 1.20 13.81
C VAL A 102 8.13 0.77 12.56
N VAL A 103 7.81 -0.42 12.05
CA VAL A 103 8.36 -0.92 10.79
C VAL A 103 7.61 -0.24 9.64
N VAL A 104 8.32 0.43 8.74
CA VAL A 104 7.71 1.08 7.56
C VAL A 104 8.28 0.50 6.29
N GLN A 105 7.41 -0.07 5.45
CA GLN A 105 7.76 -0.48 4.09
C GLN A 105 7.03 0.45 3.11
N ARG A 106 7.78 1.24 2.33
CA ARG A 106 7.22 2.01 1.22
C ARG A 106 7.20 1.16 -0.05
N THR A 107 6.11 1.20 -0.81
CA THR A 107 6.02 0.56 -2.12
C THR A 107 5.64 1.60 -3.17
N ASP A 108 6.46 1.71 -4.20
CA ASP A 108 6.26 2.60 -5.34
C ASP A 108 6.20 1.79 -6.63
N LEU A 109 4.99 1.66 -7.16
CA LEU A 109 4.72 0.91 -8.39
C LEU A 109 5.36 1.58 -9.61
N ALA A 110 5.40 2.92 -9.64
CA ALA A 110 6.00 3.66 -10.75
C ALA A 110 7.52 3.47 -10.78
N THR A 111 8.17 3.48 -9.62
CA THR A 111 9.61 3.17 -9.51
C THR A 111 9.89 1.75 -9.98
N SER A 112 9.06 0.78 -9.58
CA SER A 112 9.23 -0.62 -9.99
C SER A 112 9.09 -0.80 -11.51
N PHE A 113 8.12 -0.11 -12.11
CA PHE A 113 7.92 -0.12 -13.56
C PHE A 113 9.05 0.61 -14.32
N ALA A 114 9.54 1.73 -13.79
CA ALA A 114 10.68 2.46 -14.36
C ALA A 114 11.96 1.60 -14.37
N VAL A 115 12.21 0.84 -13.29
CA VAL A 115 13.33 -0.10 -13.23
C VAL A 115 13.22 -1.18 -14.31
N LEU A 116 12.01 -1.72 -14.53
CA LEU A 116 11.79 -2.71 -15.60
C LEU A 116 12.05 -2.08 -16.98
N SER A 117 11.53 -0.88 -17.24
CA SER A 117 11.76 -0.14 -18.48
C SER A 117 13.26 0.09 -18.76
N ALA A 118 14.01 0.50 -17.74
CA ALA A 118 15.46 0.70 -17.87
C ALA A 118 16.22 -0.60 -18.17
N LYS A 119 15.80 -1.73 -17.56
CA LYS A 119 16.37 -3.06 -17.86
C LYS A 119 16.14 -3.47 -19.31
N VAL A 120 14.93 -3.26 -19.83
CA VAL A 120 14.59 -3.56 -21.22
C VAL A 120 15.42 -2.70 -22.18
N LYS A 121 15.50 -1.38 -21.96
CA LYS A 121 16.31 -0.48 -22.81
C LYS A 121 17.78 -0.90 -22.89
N ARG A 122 18.37 -1.32 -21.77
CA ARG A 122 19.77 -1.80 -21.75
C ARG A 122 19.96 -3.11 -22.50
N LYS A 123 18.95 -3.99 -22.49
CA LYS A 123 19.01 -5.26 -23.22
C LYS A 123 18.95 -5.01 -24.73
N MET A 124 18.00 -4.18 -25.18
CA MET A 124 17.86 -3.79 -26.58
C MET A 124 19.13 -3.13 -27.13
N ALA A 125 19.69 -2.14 -26.42
CA ALA A 125 20.92 -1.48 -26.84
C ALA A 125 22.14 -2.40 -26.92
N LYS A 126 22.13 -3.52 -26.18
CA LYS A 126 23.21 -4.53 -26.25
C LYS A 126 23.01 -5.48 -27.43
N GLU A 127 21.77 -5.77 -27.80
CA GLU A 127 21.43 -6.58 -28.96
C GLU A 127 21.77 -5.82 -30.25
N ASP A 128 21.44 -4.52 -30.35
CA ASP A 128 21.80 -3.67 -31.50
C ASP A 128 23.34 -3.63 -31.74
N LEU A 129 24.14 -3.52 -30.66
CA LEU A 129 25.61 -3.53 -30.76
C LEU A 129 26.17 -4.88 -31.21
N LEU A 130 25.53 -5.99 -30.86
CA LEU A 130 25.97 -7.33 -31.28
C LEU A 130 25.61 -7.60 -32.75
N GLU A 131 24.47 -7.08 -33.22
CA GLU A 131 24.08 -7.16 -34.64
C GLU A 131 25.01 -6.31 -35.53
N GLU A 132 25.48 -5.14 -35.06
CA GLU A 132 26.46 -4.32 -35.78
C GLU A 132 27.86 -4.96 -35.86
N ASP A 133 28.29 -5.69 -34.82
CA ASP A 133 29.59 -6.36 -34.77
C ASP A 133 29.65 -7.64 -35.64
N ASP A 134 28.51 -8.30 -35.90
CA ASP A 134 28.41 -9.54 -36.70
C ASP A 134 28.29 -9.29 -38.23
N GLU A 135 28.11 -8.04 -38.67
CA GLU A 135 27.98 -7.65 -40.10
C GLU A 135 29.33 -7.35 -40.82
N TRP A 136 30.48 -7.54 -40.16
CA TRP A 136 31.83 -7.26 -40.71
C TRP A 136 32.71 -8.48 -40.96
#